data_AF-A0AAW0GGJ9-F1
#
_entry.id   AF-A0AAW0GGJ9-F1
#
_cell.length_a   1.000
_cell.length_b   1.000
_cell.length_c   1.000
_cell.angle_alpha   90.00
_cell.angle_beta   90.00
_cell.angle_gamma   90.00
#
_symmetry.space_group_name_H-M   'P 1'
#
loop_
_entity.id
_entity.type
_entity.pdbx_description
1 polymer ?
#
loop_
_entity_poly.entity_id
_entity_poly.type
_entity_poly.pdbx_seq_one_letter_code
_entity_poly.pdbx_strand_id
1 'polypeptide(L)'
;MDVDPASTPNIPSDNPTHPSTNFDPFLDINSNDEDSWRDPTTGGIPLRAKKPDRGYDAHQCLLITAVHTSGIHELRMLGKDIPIFDQMLYMRLYPASRKKTQTVFTFEALDDYDLENLETKASAAKHYDKLTHLTANAFPTMVPNRYQLLFIAREWRNLKARQRAGYAYILTDAIPARGLALFCPTCPQPGINLPDDWKDDPDRKKYMRTLASRRKLQTGSFKDEV
;
A
#
# COMPACT_ATOMS: atom_id res chain seq x y z
N MET A 1 47.33 17.36 -38.64
CA MET A 1 48.17 17.11 -37.47
C MET A 1 47.32 16.33 -36.50
N ASP A 2 47.47 15.02 -36.56
CA ASP A 2 46.89 14.04 -35.68
C ASP A 2 47.33 14.29 -34.23
N VAL A 3 46.37 14.22 -33.30
CA VAL A 3 46.66 14.01 -31.87
C VAL A 3 45.58 13.07 -31.33
N ASP A 4 46.03 11.91 -30.88
CA ASP A 4 45.27 10.81 -30.29
C ASP A 4 44.46 11.22 -29.03
N PRO A 5 43.31 10.58 -28.77
CA PRO A 5 42.61 10.72 -27.49
C PRO A 5 43.31 9.91 -26.39
N ALA A 6 43.77 10.63 -25.36
CA ALA A 6 44.38 10.06 -24.17
C ALA A 6 43.43 9.09 -23.42
N SER A 7 44.04 8.01 -22.97
CA SER A 7 43.48 6.89 -22.22
C SER A 7 42.79 7.27 -20.91
N THR A 8 41.56 6.80 -20.72
CA THR A 8 40.92 6.68 -19.40
C THR A 8 41.40 5.40 -18.70
N PRO A 9 41.80 5.46 -17.42
CA PRO A 9 42.25 4.27 -16.70
C PRO A 9 41.07 3.34 -16.37
N ASN A 10 41.25 2.04 -16.65
CA ASN A 10 40.34 0.96 -16.30
C ASN A 10 40.21 0.86 -14.76
N ILE A 11 39.02 1.15 -14.24
CA ILE A 11 38.64 0.84 -12.85
C ILE A 11 38.00 -0.56 -12.87
N PRO A 12 38.46 -1.53 -12.04
CA PRO A 12 37.90 -2.87 -12.03
C PRO A 12 36.43 -2.83 -11.59
N SER A 13 35.55 -3.43 -12.37
CA SER A 13 34.14 -3.60 -12.05
C SER A 13 33.94 -4.78 -11.09
N ASP A 14 34.35 -4.61 -9.83
CA ASP A 14 33.97 -5.54 -8.77
C ASP A 14 32.57 -5.16 -8.26
N ASN A 15 31.55 -5.49 -9.05
CA ASN A 15 30.17 -5.47 -8.58
C ASN A 15 29.89 -6.85 -7.95
N PRO A 16 29.70 -6.96 -6.61
CA PRO A 16 29.31 -8.23 -6.03
C PRO A 16 27.91 -8.57 -6.55
N THR A 17 27.82 -9.61 -7.38
CA THR A 17 26.57 -10.21 -7.81
C THR A 17 25.79 -10.68 -6.58
N HIS A 18 24.93 -9.81 -6.06
CA HIS A 18 23.81 -10.25 -5.27
C HIS A 18 22.90 -11.07 -6.19
N PRO A 19 22.52 -12.30 -5.83
CA PRO A 19 21.51 -13.02 -6.58
C PRO A 19 20.26 -12.14 -6.62
N SER A 20 19.87 -11.72 -7.82
CA SER A 20 18.60 -11.06 -8.07
C SER A 20 17.50 -12.09 -7.84
N THR A 21 17.14 -12.31 -6.59
CA THR A 21 15.83 -12.85 -6.29
C THR A 21 14.85 -11.77 -6.70
N ASN A 22 14.28 -11.92 -7.90
CA ASN A 22 13.12 -11.18 -8.37
C ASN A 22 11.94 -11.53 -7.45
N PHE A 23 11.96 -10.99 -6.22
CA PHE A 23 10.83 -11.02 -5.33
C PHE A 23 9.96 -9.82 -5.73
N ASP A 24 8.98 -10.07 -6.58
CA ASP A 24 7.94 -9.09 -6.86
C ASP A 24 6.76 -9.39 -5.91
N PRO A 25 6.55 -8.59 -4.86
CA PRO A 25 5.49 -8.82 -3.88
C PRO A 25 4.07 -8.77 -4.49
N PHE A 26 3.93 -8.33 -5.74
CA PHE A 26 2.66 -8.34 -6.48
C PHE A 26 2.47 -9.59 -7.37
N LEU A 27 3.55 -10.26 -7.77
CA LEU A 27 3.52 -11.39 -8.71
C LEU A 27 3.63 -12.76 -8.02
N ASP A 28 4.27 -12.82 -6.86
CA ASP A 28 4.67 -14.07 -6.19
C ASP A 28 3.80 -14.44 -4.98
N ILE A 29 2.63 -13.82 -4.82
CA ILE A 29 1.64 -14.26 -3.82
C ILE A 29 0.99 -15.55 -4.33
N ASN A 30 1.56 -16.69 -3.95
CA ASN A 30 1.01 -17.99 -4.25
C ASN A 30 -0.31 -18.18 -3.46
N SER A 31 -1.43 -18.44 -4.15
CA SER A 31 -2.75 -18.56 -3.51
C SER A 31 -2.87 -19.77 -2.57
N ASN A 32 -1.88 -20.68 -2.60
CA ASN A 32 -1.79 -21.84 -1.73
C ASN A 32 -1.12 -21.52 -0.38
N ASP A 33 -0.48 -20.35 -0.24
CA ASP A 33 0.17 -19.92 1.01
C ASP A 33 -0.74 -19.06 1.90
N GLU A 34 -2.03 -18.93 1.56
CA GLU A 34 -3.01 -18.25 2.42
C GLU A 34 -3.18 -18.90 3.80
N ASP A 35 -2.70 -20.14 3.96
CA ASP A 35 -2.71 -20.88 5.23
C ASP A 35 -1.32 -20.95 5.92
N SER A 36 -0.23 -20.48 5.29
CA SER A 36 1.13 -20.54 5.83
C SER A 36 1.37 -19.67 7.07
N TRP A 37 0.53 -18.65 7.29
CA TRP A 37 0.70 -17.67 8.36
C TRP A 37 -0.28 -17.87 9.52
N ARG A 38 -0.98 -19.01 9.59
CA ARG A 38 -1.87 -19.32 10.72
C ARG A 38 -1.08 -19.67 11.97
N ASP A 39 -1.54 -19.13 13.10
CA ASP A 39 -1.22 -19.68 14.42
C ASP A 39 -1.78 -21.12 14.51
N PRO A 40 -0.96 -22.13 14.88
CA PRO A 40 -1.37 -23.54 14.98
C PRO A 40 -2.58 -23.78 15.89
N THR A 41 -2.90 -22.84 16.77
CA THR A 41 -4.04 -22.93 17.71
C THR A 41 -5.42 -22.88 17.04
N THR A 42 -5.52 -22.62 15.73
CA THR A 42 -6.79 -22.57 14.98
C THR A 42 -7.22 -23.94 14.41
N GLY A 43 -6.70 -25.04 14.93
CA GLY A 43 -7.12 -26.39 14.57
C GLY A 43 -8.34 -26.84 15.37
N GLY A 44 -9.56 -26.62 14.87
CA GLY A 44 -10.73 -27.35 15.40
C GLY A 44 -12.08 -26.64 15.53
N ILE A 45 -12.43 -25.66 14.69
CA ILE A 45 -13.81 -25.13 14.67
C ILE A 45 -14.59 -25.80 13.52
N PRO A 46 -15.56 -26.70 13.80
CA PRO A 46 -16.22 -27.55 12.80
C PRO A 46 -17.34 -26.86 12.00
N LEU A 47 -17.59 -25.56 12.21
CA LEU A 47 -18.72 -24.85 11.59
C LEU A 47 -18.38 -24.19 10.24
N ARG A 48 -17.13 -24.30 9.79
CA ARG A 48 -16.74 -23.72 8.50
C ARG A 48 -17.19 -24.63 7.37
N ALA A 49 -18.32 -24.29 6.74
CA ALA A 49 -18.76 -24.94 5.51
C ALA A 49 -17.60 -25.00 4.50
N LYS A 50 -17.48 -26.14 3.80
CA LYS A 50 -16.48 -26.31 2.73
C LYS A 50 -16.64 -25.16 1.76
N LYS A 51 -15.57 -24.37 1.57
CA LYS A 51 -15.61 -23.25 0.64
C LYS A 51 -16.00 -23.76 -0.75
N PRO A 52 -16.91 -23.08 -1.46
CA PRO A 52 -17.17 -23.39 -2.86
C PRO A 52 -15.87 -23.27 -3.68
N ASP A 53 -15.78 -24.01 -4.78
CA ASP A 53 -14.61 -23.98 -5.65
C ASP A 53 -14.33 -22.55 -6.12
N ARG A 54 -13.09 -22.10 -5.93
CA ARG A 54 -12.69 -20.72 -6.22
C ARG A 54 -12.44 -20.55 -7.72
N GLY A 55 -13.39 -19.94 -8.43
CA GLY A 55 -13.30 -19.70 -9.87
C GLY A 55 -14.63 -19.26 -10.47
N TYR A 56 -14.75 -19.40 -11.80
CA TYR A 56 -16.03 -19.28 -12.48
C TYR A 56 -16.86 -20.54 -12.19
N ASP A 57 -18.10 -20.35 -11.77
CA ASP A 57 -19.05 -21.45 -11.64
C ASP A 57 -19.61 -21.89 -13.00
N ALA A 58 -20.47 -22.91 -13.00
CA ALA A 58 -21.12 -23.43 -14.20
C ALA A 58 -21.95 -22.38 -14.97
N HIS A 59 -22.27 -21.25 -14.34
CA HIS A 59 -22.99 -20.12 -14.93
C HIS A 59 -22.05 -18.96 -15.32
N GLN A 60 -20.72 -19.20 -15.36
CA GLN A 60 -19.71 -18.18 -15.60
C GLN A 60 -19.75 -17.00 -14.61
N CYS A 61 -20.21 -17.24 -13.38
CA CYS A 61 -20.10 -16.27 -12.30
C CYS A 61 -18.80 -16.48 -11.53
N LEU A 62 -18.02 -15.41 -11.34
CA LEU A 62 -16.87 -15.39 -10.45
C LEU A 62 -17.33 -15.16 -9.01
N LEU A 63 -17.00 -16.09 -8.11
CA LEU A 63 -17.16 -15.88 -6.68
C LEU A 63 -16.04 -15.00 -6.13
N ILE A 64 -16.42 -13.91 -5.47
CA ILE A 64 -15.52 -12.94 -4.88
C ILE A 64 -15.86 -12.68 -3.40
N THR A 65 -14.84 -12.44 -2.59
CA THR A 65 -14.98 -11.91 -1.24
C THR A 65 -14.83 -10.39 -1.29
N ALA A 66 -15.90 -9.66 -1.00
CA ALA A 66 -15.92 -8.21 -0.94
C ALA A 66 -15.78 -7.70 0.50
N VAL A 67 -14.79 -6.85 0.74
CA VAL A 67 -14.58 -6.17 2.01
C VAL A 67 -15.21 -4.79 1.95
N HIS A 68 -16.19 -4.54 2.82
CA HIS A 68 -16.94 -3.30 2.95
C HIS A 68 -16.86 -2.78 4.39
N THR A 69 -17.08 -1.49 4.61
CA THR A 69 -17.35 -0.89 5.93
C THR A 69 -18.44 -1.61 6.75
N SER A 70 -19.39 -2.31 6.11
CA SER A 70 -20.43 -3.11 6.79
C SER A 70 -19.98 -4.51 7.20
N GLY A 71 -18.81 -4.97 6.75
CA GLY A 71 -18.31 -6.32 6.96
C GLY A 71 -17.78 -6.97 5.68
N ILE A 72 -17.62 -8.28 5.74
CA ILE A 72 -17.03 -9.10 4.69
C ILE A 72 -18.12 -9.98 4.08
N HIS A 73 -18.34 -9.80 2.78
CA HIS A 73 -19.44 -10.39 2.05
C HIS A 73 -18.91 -11.33 0.95
N GLU A 74 -19.57 -12.46 0.74
CA GLU A 74 -19.31 -13.30 -0.43
C GLU A 74 -20.32 -12.95 -1.53
N LEU A 75 -19.83 -12.50 -2.68
CA LEU A 75 -20.64 -12.05 -3.80
C LEU A 75 -20.31 -12.85 -5.05
N ARG A 76 -21.30 -13.03 -5.94
CA ARG A 76 -21.10 -13.59 -7.27
C ARG A 76 -21.18 -12.48 -8.30
N MET A 77 -20.22 -12.47 -9.22
CA MET A 77 -20.10 -11.47 -10.27
C MET A 77 -20.11 -12.15 -11.63
N LEU A 78 -20.98 -11.69 -12.53
CA LEU A 78 -20.96 -12.12 -13.92
C LEU A 78 -19.88 -11.34 -14.66
N GLY A 79 -18.91 -12.06 -15.24
CA GLY A 79 -17.93 -11.46 -16.13
C GLY A 79 -18.59 -11.04 -17.44
N LYS A 80 -18.46 -9.76 -17.81
CA LYS A 80 -18.79 -9.26 -19.16
C LYS A 80 -17.59 -9.37 -20.11
N ASP A 81 -17.74 -8.93 -21.36
CA ASP A 81 -16.70 -8.91 -22.41
C ASP A 81 -15.52 -7.92 -22.17
N ILE A 82 -15.39 -7.38 -20.96
CA ILE A 82 -14.34 -6.43 -20.55
C ILE A 82 -13.36 -7.16 -19.62
N PRO A 83 -12.07 -6.78 -19.51
CA PRO A 83 -11.20 -7.35 -18.48
C PRO A 83 -11.82 -7.23 -17.08
N ILE A 84 -11.77 -8.33 -16.30
CA ILE A 84 -12.42 -8.43 -14.98
C ILE A 84 -11.96 -7.34 -14.01
N PHE A 85 -10.67 -6.97 -14.09
CA PHE A 85 -10.09 -5.91 -13.27
C PHE A 85 -10.78 -4.56 -13.53
N ASP A 86 -10.98 -4.21 -14.79
CA ASP A 86 -11.63 -2.96 -15.18
C ASP A 86 -13.11 -2.96 -14.77
N GLN A 87 -13.81 -4.08 -14.94
CA GLN A 87 -15.20 -4.23 -14.47
C GLN A 87 -15.33 -3.96 -12.98
N MET A 88 -14.43 -4.52 -12.17
CA MET A 88 -14.39 -4.29 -10.72
C MET A 88 -14.18 -2.81 -10.40
N LEU A 89 -13.23 -2.16 -11.08
CA LEU A 89 -12.97 -0.73 -10.89
C LEU A 89 -14.19 0.13 -11.27
N TYR A 90 -14.90 -0.19 -12.36
CA TYR A 90 -16.16 0.50 -12.71
C TYR A 90 -17.23 0.35 -11.62
N MET A 91 -17.24 -0.78 -10.89
CA MET A 91 -18.11 -1.02 -9.75
C MET A 91 -17.56 -0.45 -8.42
N ARG A 92 -16.48 0.34 -8.45
CA ARG A 92 -15.80 0.87 -7.26
C ARG A 92 -15.28 -0.22 -6.30
N LEU A 93 -14.93 -1.37 -6.88
CA LEU A 93 -14.30 -2.49 -6.21
C LEU A 93 -12.82 -2.53 -6.62
N TYR A 94 -11.93 -2.42 -5.66
CA TYR A 94 -10.50 -2.50 -5.86
C TYR A 94 -10.01 -3.96 -5.69
N PRO A 95 -9.50 -4.59 -6.76
CA PRO A 95 -9.00 -5.96 -6.70
C PRO A 95 -7.75 -6.10 -5.82
N ALA A 96 -7.71 -7.13 -4.97
CA ALA A 96 -6.53 -7.43 -4.17
C ALA A 96 -5.35 -8.01 -4.98
N SER A 97 -5.65 -8.56 -6.16
CA SER A 97 -4.69 -9.14 -7.09
C SER A 97 -5.13 -8.84 -8.52
N ARG A 98 -4.18 -8.60 -9.42
CA ARG A 98 -4.43 -8.32 -10.84
C ARG A 98 -4.60 -9.59 -11.68
N LYS A 99 -3.97 -10.70 -11.28
CA LYS A 99 -3.98 -11.97 -12.04
C LYS A 99 -5.23 -12.80 -11.72
N LYS A 100 -5.47 -13.05 -10.44
CA LYS A 100 -6.57 -13.90 -9.95
C LYS A 100 -7.26 -13.21 -8.79
N THR A 101 -8.20 -12.34 -9.10
CA THR A 101 -8.93 -11.58 -8.09
C THR A 101 -9.95 -12.48 -7.39
N GLN A 102 -9.68 -12.84 -6.14
CA GLN A 102 -10.63 -13.52 -5.25
C GLN A 102 -11.15 -12.61 -4.15
N THR A 103 -10.35 -11.62 -3.76
CA THR A 103 -10.73 -10.61 -2.76
C THR A 103 -10.80 -9.26 -3.45
N VAL A 104 -11.85 -8.50 -3.15
CA VAL A 104 -12.00 -7.11 -3.57
C VAL A 104 -12.28 -6.24 -2.36
N PHE A 105 -11.80 -5.00 -2.39
CA PHE A 105 -12.04 -4.00 -1.35
C PHE A 105 -12.86 -2.89 -1.96
N THR A 106 -13.98 -2.53 -1.32
CA THR A 106 -14.70 -1.32 -1.74
C THR A 106 -13.82 -0.09 -1.55
N PHE A 107 -13.95 0.92 -2.40
CA PHE A 107 -13.23 2.18 -2.20
C PHE A 107 -13.57 2.80 -0.84
N GLU A 108 -14.82 2.65 -0.41
CA GLU A 108 -15.30 3.09 0.91
C GLU A 108 -14.57 2.39 2.06
N ALA A 109 -14.34 1.07 1.99
CA ALA A 109 -13.57 0.36 3.02
C ALA A 109 -12.11 0.83 3.07
N LEU A 110 -11.51 1.16 1.93
CA LEU A 110 -10.13 1.68 1.89
C LEU A 110 -10.04 3.10 2.46
N ASP A 111 -11.04 3.93 2.22
CA ASP A 111 -11.13 5.27 2.80
C ASP A 111 -11.45 5.24 4.30
N ASP A 112 -12.35 4.34 4.75
CA ASP A 112 -12.62 4.09 6.18
C ASP A 112 -11.35 3.63 6.91
N TYR A 113 -10.60 2.70 6.33
CA TYR A 113 -9.34 2.25 6.91
C TYR A 113 -8.29 3.37 6.99
N ASP A 114 -8.12 4.16 5.94
CA ASP A 114 -7.16 5.27 5.95
C ASP A 114 -7.54 6.34 6.99
N LEU A 115 -8.84 6.62 7.16
CA LEU A 115 -9.34 7.56 8.17
C LEU A 115 -9.15 7.00 9.58
N GLU A 116 -9.51 5.74 9.81
CA GLU A 116 -9.34 5.09 11.11
C GLU A 116 -7.84 4.98 11.49
N ASN A 117 -6.98 4.66 10.53
CA ASN A 117 -5.53 4.64 10.74
C ASN A 117 -4.99 6.04 11.08
N LEU A 118 -5.56 7.09 10.51
CA LEU A 118 -5.17 8.48 10.77
C LEU A 118 -5.61 8.95 12.16
N GLU A 119 -6.90 8.78 12.50
CA GLU A 119 -7.51 9.37 13.69
C GLU A 119 -7.26 8.53 14.95
N THR A 120 -7.44 7.21 14.88
CA THR A 120 -7.36 6.34 16.06
C THR A 120 -6.02 5.62 16.16
N LYS A 121 -5.16 5.73 15.14
CA LYS A 121 -3.90 4.97 15.02
C LYS A 121 -4.13 3.46 15.03
N ALA A 122 -5.33 3.00 14.66
CA ALA A 122 -5.65 1.59 14.56
C ALA A 122 -4.72 0.90 13.55
N SER A 123 -4.21 -0.27 13.93
CA SER A 123 -3.50 -1.14 12.99
C SER A 123 -4.49 -1.76 12.01
N ALA A 124 -3.98 -2.26 10.87
CA ALA A 124 -4.82 -3.04 9.94
C ALA A 124 -5.49 -4.24 10.62
N ALA A 125 -4.82 -4.85 11.60
CA ALA A 125 -5.41 -5.94 12.40
C ALA A 125 -6.62 -5.47 13.19
N LYS A 126 -6.55 -4.31 13.88
CA LYS A 126 -7.68 -3.78 14.65
C LYS A 126 -8.86 -3.37 13.79
N HIS A 127 -8.59 -2.74 12.65
CA HIS A 127 -9.63 -2.45 11.67
C HIS A 127 -10.26 -3.74 11.13
N TYR A 128 -9.46 -4.78 10.89
CA TYR A 128 -9.96 -6.08 10.46
C TYR A 128 -10.79 -6.79 11.55
N ASP A 129 -10.39 -6.67 12.83
CA ASP A 129 -11.17 -7.18 13.96
C ASP A 129 -12.55 -6.51 14.00
N LYS A 130 -12.63 -5.19 13.82
CA LYS A 130 -13.90 -4.43 13.68
C LYS A 130 -14.76 -5.03 12.57
N LEU A 131 -14.22 -5.21 11.37
CA LEU A 131 -14.95 -5.79 10.24
C LEU A 131 -15.42 -7.22 10.51
N THR A 132 -14.61 -8.00 11.22
CA THR A 132 -14.93 -9.37 11.62
C THR A 132 -16.13 -9.40 12.56
N HIS A 133 -16.15 -8.52 13.56
CA HIS A 133 -17.30 -8.39 14.47
C HIS A 133 -18.56 -7.87 13.77
N LEU A 134 -18.43 -6.97 12.80
CA LEU A 134 -19.56 -6.52 11.98
C LEU A 134 -20.13 -7.64 11.10
N THR A 135 -19.26 -8.53 10.60
CA THR A 135 -19.64 -9.66 9.75
C THR A 135 -20.33 -10.77 10.54
N ALA A 136 -19.73 -11.18 11.66
CA ALA A 136 -20.21 -12.28 12.47
C ALA A 136 -19.82 -12.08 13.94
N ASN A 137 -20.59 -11.25 14.65
CA ASN A 137 -20.27 -10.91 16.04
C ASN A 137 -20.21 -12.12 16.99
N ALA A 138 -21.08 -13.12 16.77
CA ALA A 138 -21.13 -14.32 17.61
C ALA A 138 -19.95 -15.29 17.37
N PHE A 139 -19.36 -15.25 16.18
CA PHE A 139 -18.35 -16.23 15.74
C PHE A 139 -17.24 -15.55 14.91
N PRO A 140 -16.49 -14.61 15.50
CA PRO A 140 -15.49 -13.81 14.77
C PRO A 140 -14.38 -14.68 14.17
N THR A 141 -14.01 -15.77 14.83
CA THR A 141 -12.98 -16.72 14.37
C THR A 141 -13.33 -17.45 13.07
N MET A 142 -14.60 -17.45 12.64
CA MET A 142 -15.01 -18.05 11.36
C MET A 142 -14.72 -17.17 10.16
N VAL A 143 -14.50 -15.86 10.37
CA VAL A 143 -14.25 -14.90 9.30
C VAL A 143 -12.78 -14.99 8.87
N PRO A 144 -12.49 -15.26 7.58
CA PRO A 144 -11.11 -15.44 7.11
C PRO A 144 -10.33 -14.14 7.08
N ASN A 145 -9.25 -14.06 7.87
CA ASN A 145 -8.34 -12.92 7.84
C ASN A 145 -7.85 -12.58 6.41
N ARG A 146 -7.98 -11.31 6.01
CA ARG A 146 -7.52 -10.77 4.72
C ARG A 146 -6.42 -9.73 4.94
N TYR A 147 -5.22 -10.20 5.28
CA TYR A 147 -4.00 -9.39 5.41
C TYR A 147 -3.61 -8.59 4.14
N GLN A 148 -4.21 -8.91 2.99
CA GLN A 148 -4.09 -8.17 1.73
C GLN A 148 -4.43 -6.67 1.89
N LEU A 149 -5.23 -6.29 2.90
CA LEU A 149 -5.54 -4.89 3.21
C LEU A 149 -4.27 -4.02 3.35
N LEU A 150 -3.18 -4.53 3.94
CA LEU A 150 -1.96 -3.76 4.13
C LEU A 150 -1.31 -3.33 2.81
N PHE A 151 -1.29 -4.23 1.84
CA PHE A 151 -0.72 -3.97 0.52
C PHE A 151 -1.61 -3.02 -0.26
N ILE A 152 -2.91 -3.29 -0.28
CA ILE A 152 -3.88 -2.49 -1.03
C ILE A 152 -4.01 -1.10 -0.44
N ALA A 153 -4.00 -0.93 0.89
CA ALA A 153 -4.01 0.39 1.50
C ALA A 153 -2.76 1.22 1.16
N ARG A 154 -1.60 0.58 0.98
CA ARG A 154 -0.39 1.28 0.51
C ARG A 154 -0.57 1.74 -0.94
N GLU A 155 -1.07 0.87 -1.81
CA GLU A 155 -1.35 1.20 -3.21
C GLU A 155 -2.41 2.30 -3.31
N TRP A 156 -3.50 2.19 -2.56
CA TRP A 156 -4.57 3.18 -2.46
C TRP A 156 -4.05 4.56 -2.06
N ARG A 157 -3.21 4.63 -1.02
CA ARG A 157 -2.56 5.88 -0.62
C ARG A 157 -1.63 6.44 -1.69
N ASN A 158 -0.93 5.57 -2.44
CA ASN A 158 -0.10 5.99 -3.57
C ASN A 158 -0.96 6.58 -4.69
N LEU A 159 -2.06 5.92 -5.08
CA LEU A 159 -3.01 6.41 -6.09
C LEU A 159 -3.60 7.77 -5.68
N LYS A 160 -4.05 7.91 -4.43
CA LYS A 160 -4.53 9.20 -3.90
C LYS A 160 -3.44 10.27 -3.86
N ALA A 161 -2.17 9.91 -3.62
CA ALA A 161 -1.06 10.86 -3.68
C ALA A 161 -0.79 11.33 -5.12
N ARG A 162 -0.77 10.40 -6.09
CA ARG A 162 -0.66 10.72 -7.53
C ARG A 162 -1.79 11.63 -8.00
N GLN A 163 -3.03 11.30 -7.63
CA GLN A 163 -4.19 12.10 -7.98
C GLN A 163 -4.10 13.53 -7.45
N ARG A 164 -3.77 13.70 -6.16
CA ARG A 164 -3.62 15.03 -5.54
C ARG A 164 -2.51 15.87 -6.18
N ALA A 165 -1.47 15.23 -6.68
CA ALA A 165 -0.35 15.90 -7.34
C ALA A 165 -0.57 16.12 -8.85
N GLY A 166 -1.73 15.75 -9.41
CA GLY A 166 -2.06 15.94 -10.82
C GLY A 166 -1.56 14.85 -11.77
N TYR A 167 -1.00 13.75 -11.24
CA TYR A 167 -0.47 12.62 -12.03
C TYR A 167 -1.50 11.51 -12.28
N ALA A 168 -2.80 11.79 -12.14
CA ALA A 168 -3.85 10.77 -12.34
C ALA A 168 -3.90 10.26 -13.78
N TYR A 169 -3.68 11.14 -14.76
CA TYR A 169 -3.79 10.84 -16.19
C TYR A 169 -2.42 10.73 -16.89
N ILE A 170 -1.33 10.91 -16.14
CA ILE A 170 0.02 10.82 -16.69
C ILE A 170 0.39 9.34 -16.72
N LEU A 171 0.31 8.75 -17.92
CA LEU A 171 0.60 7.34 -18.19
C LEU A 171 2.09 6.99 -18.09
N THR A 172 2.95 7.96 -17.79
CA THR A 172 4.39 7.74 -17.62
C THR A 172 4.70 7.43 -16.16
N ASP A 173 5.54 6.45 -15.90
CA ASP A 173 6.03 6.16 -14.55
C ASP A 173 7.02 7.22 -14.01
N ALA A 174 7.40 8.19 -14.83
CA ALA A 174 8.33 9.25 -14.50
C ALA A 174 7.68 10.35 -13.65
N ILE A 175 7.40 10.05 -12.37
CA ILE A 175 7.11 11.09 -11.38
C ILE A 175 8.45 11.77 -11.04
N PRO A 176 8.60 13.09 -11.27
CA PRO A 176 9.84 13.78 -10.95
C PRO A 176 10.17 13.68 -9.47
N ALA A 177 11.46 13.78 -9.12
CA ALA A 177 11.88 13.79 -7.72
C ALA A 177 11.12 14.89 -6.96
N ARG A 178 10.51 14.52 -5.82
CA ARG A 178 9.61 15.37 -5.01
C ARG A 178 8.25 15.69 -5.64
N GLY A 179 7.88 15.06 -6.77
CA GLY A 179 6.63 15.32 -7.49
C GLY A 179 5.34 15.00 -6.71
N LEU A 180 5.41 14.12 -5.70
CA LEU A 180 4.27 13.84 -4.80
C LEU A 180 4.38 14.52 -3.43
N ALA A 181 5.48 15.25 -3.17
CA ALA A 181 5.69 15.89 -1.88
C ALA A 181 4.85 17.18 -1.82
N LEU A 182 4.18 17.39 -0.69
CA LEU A 182 3.56 18.68 -0.41
C LEU A 182 4.66 19.70 -0.10
N PHE A 183 4.50 20.91 -0.64
CA PHE A 183 5.34 22.03 -0.24
C PHE A 183 5.12 22.32 1.25
N CYS A 184 6.19 22.26 2.05
CA CYS A 184 6.15 22.55 3.47
C CYS A 184 6.95 23.84 3.73
N PRO A 185 6.28 24.95 4.13
CA PRO A 185 6.96 26.22 4.38
C PRO A 185 7.90 26.19 5.59
N THR A 186 7.72 25.22 6.50
CA THR A 186 8.56 25.04 7.69
C THR A 186 9.77 24.15 7.42
N CYS A 187 9.74 23.32 6.39
CA CYS A 187 10.90 22.50 6.04
C CYS A 187 12.04 23.40 5.56
N PRO A 188 13.31 23.11 5.92
CA PRO A 188 14.47 23.82 5.41
C PRO A 188 14.54 23.83 3.87
N GLN A 189 14.43 25.03 3.28
CA GLN A 189 14.49 25.32 1.85
C GLN A 189 15.58 26.38 1.57
N PRO A 190 16.74 25.97 1.01
CA PRO A 190 17.78 26.91 0.60
C PRO A 190 17.24 27.98 -0.34
N GLY A 191 17.54 29.25 -0.07
CA GLY A 191 17.09 30.39 -0.87
C GLY A 191 15.62 30.79 -0.69
N ILE A 192 14.88 30.18 0.24
CA ILE A 192 13.50 30.58 0.58
C ILE A 192 13.40 30.97 2.05
N ASN A 193 13.74 30.06 2.97
CA ASN A 193 13.57 30.23 4.41
C ASN A 193 14.82 29.89 5.23
N LEU A 194 15.97 29.71 4.56
CA LEU A 194 17.27 29.54 5.18
C LEU A 194 18.12 30.81 4.95
N PRO A 195 18.90 31.26 5.95
CA PRO A 195 19.93 32.28 5.75
C PRO A 195 20.91 31.88 4.65
N ASP A 196 21.53 32.81 3.93
CA ASP A 196 22.44 32.47 2.82
C ASP A 196 23.70 31.71 3.28
N ASP A 197 24.17 32.00 4.49
CA ASP A 197 25.33 31.42 5.17
C ASP A 197 24.99 30.16 6.00
N TRP A 198 23.80 29.58 5.83
CA TRP A 198 23.33 28.42 6.62
C TRP A 198 24.27 27.20 6.58
N LYS A 199 25.11 27.08 5.54
CA LYS A 199 26.08 25.99 5.38
C LYS A 199 27.33 26.17 6.25
N ASP A 200 27.70 27.42 6.51
CA ASP A 200 28.92 27.80 7.23
C ASP A 200 28.65 27.98 8.73
N ASP A 201 27.37 27.99 9.13
CA ASP A 201 26.93 28.03 10.51
C ASP A 201 27.49 26.83 11.31
N PRO A 202 28.19 27.06 12.45
CA PRO A 202 28.71 25.99 13.28
C PRO A 202 27.60 25.05 13.79
N ASP A 203 26.37 25.56 13.92
CA ASP A 203 25.18 24.82 14.32
C ASP A 203 24.30 24.41 13.13
N ARG A 204 24.88 24.12 11.96
CA ARG A 204 24.15 23.68 10.75
C ARG A 204 23.11 22.58 10.94
N LYS A 205 23.21 21.80 12.03
CA LYS A 205 22.24 20.75 12.41
C LYS A 205 20.82 21.31 12.56
N LYS A 206 20.65 22.57 12.95
CA LYS A 206 19.34 23.24 13.08
C LYS A 206 18.60 23.38 11.74
N TYR A 207 19.33 23.38 10.63
CA TYR A 207 18.78 23.49 9.26
C TYR A 207 18.63 22.14 8.57
N MET A 208 18.91 21.03 9.25
CA MET A 208 18.76 19.71 8.64
C MET A 208 17.29 19.29 8.55
N ARG A 209 16.97 18.57 7.48
CA ARG A 209 15.64 17.99 7.30
C ARG A 209 15.47 16.79 8.21
N THR A 210 14.64 16.92 9.22
CA THR A 210 14.16 15.78 10.00
C THR A 210 12.90 15.22 9.35
N LEU A 211 12.80 13.90 9.24
CA LEU A 211 11.56 13.24 8.83
C LEU A 211 10.52 13.40 9.95
N ALA A 212 9.74 14.47 9.89
CA ALA A 212 8.51 14.57 10.65
C ALA A 212 7.49 13.63 10.00
N SER A 213 7.45 12.37 10.44
CA SER A 213 6.34 11.49 10.07
C SER A 213 5.03 12.18 10.44
N ARG A 214 3.99 12.09 9.59
CA ARG A 214 2.63 12.56 9.92
C ARG A 214 2.18 12.12 11.33
N ARG A 215 2.73 11.02 11.82
CA ARG A 215 2.50 10.45 13.16
C ARG A 215 2.90 11.37 14.32
N LYS A 216 3.75 12.38 14.12
CA LYS A 216 4.20 13.33 15.17
C LYS A 216 3.74 14.77 14.98
N LEU A 217 3.12 15.12 13.85
CA LEU A 217 2.72 16.51 13.59
C LEU A 217 1.48 16.96 14.39
N GLN A 218 0.78 16.05 15.06
CA GLN A 218 -0.33 16.40 15.98
C GLN A 218 0.12 16.79 17.38
N THR A 219 1.38 16.52 17.77
CA THR A 219 1.90 16.97 19.07
C THR A 219 2.92 18.06 18.85
N GLY A 220 2.42 19.29 18.72
CA GLY A 220 3.23 20.48 18.96
C GLY A 220 3.80 20.40 20.38
N SER A 221 5.07 20.02 20.47
CA SER A 221 5.90 20.25 21.64
C SER A 221 7.29 20.57 21.12
N PHE A 222 7.43 21.77 20.58
CA PHE A 222 8.66 22.52 20.79
C PHE A 222 8.68 22.81 22.28
N LYS A 223 9.38 21.97 23.04
CA LYS A 223 9.90 22.40 24.34
C LYS A 223 11.29 22.93 24.05
N ASP A 224 11.35 24.26 24.02
CA ASP A 224 12.55 24.97 24.41
C ASP A 224 12.96 24.47 25.80
N GLU A 225 14.24 24.23 26.01
CA GLU A 225 14.93 24.59 27.26
C GLU A 225 16.43 24.27 27.16
N VAL A 226 17.20 25.37 27.20
CA VAL A 226 18.57 25.60 27.70
C VAL A 226 19.75 24.92 27.02
#